data_AF-A0A9P9G643-F1
#
_entry.id   AF-A0A9P9G643-F1
#
_cell.length_a   1.000
_cell.length_b   1.000
_cell.length_c   1.000
_cell.angle_alpha   90.00
_cell.angle_beta   90.00
_cell.angle_gamma   90.00
#
_symmetry.space_group_name_H-M   'P 1'
#
loop_
_entity.id
_entity.type
_entity.pdbx_description
1 polymer ?
#
loop_
_entity_poly.entity_id
_entity_poly.type
_entity_poly.pdbx_seq_one_letter_code
_entity_poly.pdbx_strand_id
1 'polypeptide(L)'
;MESISNPSSTTILLCGMVGLWYFLDRLGDTYRWKSENVSTAEVAEVLGRFPGVLEATVYGVELPNHDGRAGCAAVRFSPEFSATPDYEALAEHLSKSLLSYAVPVFLRVMRTGSYTDNHKQNKVPLKKEGVNPKLVGTVVPGGDQDGFLWLLNKSRTYVSFTQADWDKLETCRARL
;
A
#
# COMPACT_ATOMS: atom_id res chain seq x y z
N MET A 1 12.23 -31.15 5.76
CA MET A 1 12.13 -29.74 5.30
C MET A 1 13.41 -29.45 4.57
N GLU A 2 13.36 -29.30 3.24
CA GLU A 2 14.51 -28.92 2.44
C GLU A 2 14.29 -27.51 1.91
N SER A 3 15.21 -26.61 2.23
CA SER A 3 15.27 -25.27 1.65
C SER A 3 16.18 -25.31 0.43
N ILE A 4 15.65 -25.03 -0.75
CA ILE A 4 16.47 -24.87 -1.96
C ILE A 4 16.62 -23.37 -2.20
N SER A 5 17.83 -22.85 -2.00
CA SER A 5 18.19 -21.48 -2.36
C SER A 5 18.83 -21.48 -3.75
N ASN A 6 18.27 -20.70 -4.68
CA ASN A 6 18.92 -20.42 -5.96
C ASN A 6 19.76 -19.13 -5.80
N PRO A 7 21.09 -19.15 -6.01
CA PRO A 7 21.96 -18.00 -5.75
C PRO A 7 21.73 -16.79 -6.68
N SER A 8 20.87 -16.91 -7.69
CA SER A 8 20.58 -15.85 -8.67
C SER A 8 19.21 -15.19 -8.53
N SER A 9 18.36 -15.62 -7.57
CA SER A 9 17.07 -15.01 -7.27
C SER A 9 16.72 -15.24 -5.82
N THR A 10 16.57 -14.15 -5.04
CA THR A 10 16.21 -14.15 -3.62
C THR A 10 14.75 -14.54 -3.39
N THR A 11 14.35 -15.71 -3.89
CA THR A 11 13.01 -16.31 -3.68
C THR A 11 13.21 -17.60 -2.90
N ILE A 12 12.57 -17.70 -1.75
CA ILE A 12 12.56 -18.91 -0.93
C ILE A 12 11.28 -19.67 -1.23
N LEU A 13 11.38 -20.91 -1.66
CA LEU A 13 10.25 -21.82 -1.81
C LEU A 13 10.24 -22.78 -0.62
N LEU A 14 9.14 -22.82 0.13
CA LEU A 14 8.90 -23.85 1.15
C LEU A 14 7.94 -24.90 0.58
N CYS A 15 8.42 -26.14 0.49
CA CYS A 15 7.60 -27.30 0.13
C CYS A 15 7.12 -28.00 1.40
N GLY A 16 5.80 -28.01 1.64
CA GLY A 16 5.17 -28.78 2.71
C GLY A 16 4.93 -30.25 2.32
N MET A 17 4.70 -31.13 3.30
CA MET A 17 4.47 -32.59 3.12
C MET A 17 3.28 -32.99 2.23
N VAL A 18 2.47 -32.02 1.77
CA VAL A 18 1.29 -32.24 0.93
C VAL A 18 1.42 -31.61 -0.47
N GLY A 19 2.64 -31.28 -0.92
CA GLY A 19 2.87 -30.74 -2.27
C GLY A 19 2.31 -29.32 -2.50
N LEU A 20 1.96 -28.62 -1.43
CA LEU A 20 1.61 -27.20 -1.46
C LEU A 20 2.90 -26.37 -1.46
N TRP A 21 3.06 -25.57 -2.52
CA TRP A 21 4.15 -24.62 -2.67
C TRP A 21 3.75 -23.31 -1.99
N TYR A 22 4.49 -22.91 -0.96
CA TYR A 22 4.33 -21.59 -0.36
C TYR A 22 5.37 -20.65 -0.99
N PHE A 23 4.88 -19.63 -1.70
CA PHE A 23 5.73 -18.53 -2.15
C PHE A 23 6.04 -17.68 -0.90
N LEU A 24 7.24 -17.79 -0.35
CA LEU A 24 7.69 -16.79 0.61
C LEU A 24 8.04 -15.54 -0.19
N ASP A 25 7.25 -14.50 0.04
CA ASP A 25 7.51 -13.17 -0.48
C ASP A 25 8.95 -12.75 -0.18
N ARG A 26 9.57 -12.00 -1.10
CA ARG A 26 11.00 -11.68 -1.04
C ARG A 26 11.31 -10.91 0.24
N LEU A 27 12.56 -11.01 0.72
CA LEU A 27 13.13 -10.32 1.89
C LEU A 27 13.04 -8.77 1.89
N GLY A 28 12.38 -8.15 0.91
CA GLY A 28 12.24 -6.70 0.76
C GLY A 28 10.83 -6.20 0.39
N ASP A 29 9.83 -7.08 0.32
CA ASP A 29 8.45 -6.71 0.01
C ASP A 29 7.56 -6.63 1.27
N THR A 30 8.14 -6.52 2.46
CA THR A 30 7.41 -6.27 3.72
C THR A 30 7.68 -4.88 4.29
N TYR A 31 6.77 -4.39 5.12
CA TYR A 31 7.01 -3.25 6.01
C TYR A 31 6.55 -3.57 7.43
N ARG A 32 7.09 -2.83 8.42
CA ARG A 32 6.80 -3.06 9.84
C ARG A 32 5.96 -1.93 10.40
N TRP A 33 4.75 -2.23 10.86
CA TRP A 33 3.80 -1.25 11.41
C TRP A 33 3.31 -1.70 12.78
N LYS A 34 3.40 -0.84 13.81
CA LYS A 34 2.97 -1.15 15.18
C LYS A 34 3.53 -2.48 15.72
N SER A 35 4.80 -2.75 15.39
CA SER A 35 5.52 -3.98 15.68
C SER A 35 5.13 -5.25 14.90
N GLU A 36 4.20 -5.16 13.97
CA GLU A 36 3.77 -6.26 13.11
C GLU A 36 4.45 -6.18 11.73
N ASN A 37 4.72 -7.34 11.12
CA ASN A 37 5.20 -7.42 9.74
C ASN A 37 4.01 -7.55 8.79
N VAL A 38 3.99 -6.73 7.74
CA VAL A 38 2.95 -6.73 6.71
C VAL A 38 3.57 -7.07 5.36
N SER A 39 3.03 -8.05 4.65
CA SER A 39 3.41 -8.35 3.26
C SER A 39 2.73 -7.37 2.31
N THR A 40 3.54 -6.65 1.51
CA THR A 40 3.00 -5.77 0.47
C THR A 40 2.35 -6.55 -0.67
N ALA A 41 2.79 -7.80 -0.92
CA ALA A 41 2.21 -8.66 -1.93
C ALA A 41 0.80 -9.12 -1.55
N GLU A 42 0.60 -9.59 -0.32
CA GLU A 42 -0.71 -10.01 0.19
C GLU A 42 -1.72 -8.85 0.13
N VAL A 43 -1.33 -7.68 0.63
CA VAL A 43 -2.21 -6.50 0.62
C VAL A 43 -2.51 -6.05 -0.80
N ALA A 44 -1.52 -6.07 -1.71
CA ALA A 44 -1.73 -5.74 -3.12
C ALA A 44 -2.66 -6.74 -3.83
N GLU A 45 -2.55 -8.02 -3.50
CA GLU A 45 -3.41 -9.07 -4.05
C GLU A 45 -4.87 -8.88 -3.61
N VAL A 46 -5.10 -8.61 -2.32
CA VAL A 46 -6.46 -8.33 -1.81
C VAL A 46 -7.04 -7.08 -2.46
N LEU A 47 -6.25 -6.01 -2.59
CA LEU A 47 -6.65 -4.79 -3.30
C LEU A 47 -7.00 -5.08 -4.76
N GLY A 48 -6.17 -5.85 -5.46
CA GLY A 48 -6.39 -6.20 -6.87
C GLY A 48 -7.63 -7.04 -7.13
N ARG A 49 -8.17 -7.73 -6.11
CA ARG A 49 -9.44 -8.47 -6.20
C ARG A 49 -10.69 -7.58 -6.05
N PHE A 50 -10.53 -6.32 -5.64
CA PHE A 50 -11.66 -5.41 -5.48
C PHE A 50 -12.17 -4.90 -6.84
N PRO A 51 -13.49 -4.91 -7.11
CA PRO A 51 -14.04 -4.43 -8.37
C PRO A 51 -13.65 -2.97 -8.65
N GLY A 52 -13.08 -2.73 -9.82
CA GLY A 52 -12.68 -1.40 -10.26
C GLY A 52 -11.24 -1.01 -9.94
N VAL A 53 -10.45 -1.83 -9.25
CA VAL A 53 -8.99 -1.64 -9.16
C VAL A 53 -8.33 -2.13 -10.44
N LEU A 54 -7.57 -1.27 -11.11
CA LEU A 54 -6.77 -1.62 -12.29
C LEU A 54 -5.34 -1.99 -11.89
N GLU A 55 -4.74 -1.22 -11.00
CA GLU A 55 -3.37 -1.41 -10.51
C GLU A 55 -3.31 -1.09 -9.03
N ALA A 56 -2.56 -1.90 -8.27
CA ALA A 56 -2.31 -1.66 -6.84
C ALA A 56 -0.84 -1.89 -6.51
N THR A 57 -0.21 -0.89 -5.91
CA THR A 57 1.18 -0.95 -5.43
C THR A 57 1.22 -0.57 -3.96
N VAL A 58 1.63 -1.51 -3.11
CA VAL A 58 1.68 -1.30 -1.66
C VAL A 58 3.11 -1.07 -1.20
N TYR A 59 3.28 -0.12 -0.29
CA TYR A 59 4.57 0.24 0.30
C TYR A 59 4.40 0.85 1.69
N GLY A 60 5.43 0.73 2.52
CA GLY A 60 5.48 1.37 3.83
C GLY A 60 6.01 2.80 3.74
N VAL A 61 5.32 3.75 4.40
CA VAL A 61 5.72 5.16 4.51
C VAL A 61 6.10 5.51 5.94
N GLU A 62 7.16 6.29 6.10
CA GLU A 62 7.52 6.86 7.40
C GLU A 62 6.63 8.06 7.71
N LEU A 63 6.17 8.14 8.94
CA LEU A 63 5.35 9.24 9.42
C LEU A 63 6.07 9.99 10.54
N PRO A 64 5.86 11.30 10.67
CA PRO A 64 6.37 12.03 11.82
C PRO A 64 5.76 11.46 13.10
N ASN A 65 6.58 11.39 14.16
CA ASN A 65 6.17 10.98 15.51
C ASN A 65 5.60 9.54 15.63
N HIS A 66 5.87 8.66 14.67
CA HIS A 66 5.42 7.26 14.69
C HIS A 66 6.58 6.29 14.45
N ASP A 67 6.61 5.21 15.22
CA ASP A 67 7.57 4.14 15.02
C ASP A 67 7.10 3.17 13.93
N GLY A 68 8.03 2.84 13.03
CA GLY A 68 7.78 1.95 11.91
C GLY A 68 7.28 2.67 10.66
N ARG A 69 6.70 1.90 9.74
CA ARG A 69 6.21 2.36 8.44
C ARG A 69 4.72 2.08 8.34
N ALA A 70 3.90 3.10 8.17
CA ALA A 70 2.48 2.93 7.94
C ALA A 70 2.23 2.37 6.53
N GLY A 71 1.19 1.55 6.38
CA GLY A 71 0.81 1.02 5.08
C GLY A 71 0.24 2.12 4.17
N CYS A 72 0.81 2.26 2.98
CA CYS A 72 0.27 3.08 1.90
C CYS A 72 0.05 2.22 0.66
N ALA A 73 -1.12 2.35 0.05
CA ALA A 73 -1.47 1.69 -1.20
C ALA A 73 -1.69 2.74 -2.29
N ALA A 74 -0.82 2.74 -3.30
CA ALA A 74 -1.04 3.48 -4.54
C ALA A 74 -1.94 2.64 -5.45
N VAL A 75 -3.13 3.15 -5.72
CA VAL A 75 -4.18 2.42 -6.44
C VAL A 75 -4.65 3.26 -7.61
N ARG A 76 -4.74 2.62 -8.77
CA ARG A 76 -5.39 3.17 -9.94
C ARG A 76 -6.74 2.50 -10.11
N PHE A 77 -7.79 3.29 -10.17
CA PHE A 77 -9.14 2.78 -10.39
C PHE A 77 -9.54 2.90 -11.87
N SER A 78 -10.52 2.09 -12.25
CA SER A 78 -11.23 2.22 -13.51
C SER A 78 -11.95 3.56 -13.59
N PRO A 79 -12.20 4.09 -14.79
CA PRO A 79 -13.00 5.31 -14.97
C PRO A 79 -14.40 5.19 -14.36
N GLU A 80 -15.00 4.01 -14.43
CA GLU A 80 -16.32 3.69 -13.88
C GLU A 80 -16.35 3.84 -12.36
N PHE A 81 -15.38 3.24 -11.66
CA PHE A 81 -15.25 3.40 -10.21
C PHE A 81 -14.92 4.84 -9.84
N SER A 82 -14.08 5.52 -10.63
CA SER A 82 -13.67 6.89 -10.36
C SER A 82 -14.84 7.88 -10.49
N ALA A 83 -15.89 7.56 -11.26
CA ALA A 83 -17.09 8.37 -11.39
C ALA A 83 -17.97 8.32 -10.12
N THR A 84 -18.03 7.18 -9.46
CA THR A 84 -18.79 6.96 -8.21
C THR A 84 -17.98 6.09 -7.24
N PRO A 85 -16.97 6.66 -6.55
CA PRO A 85 -16.08 5.87 -5.71
C PRO A 85 -16.78 5.42 -4.43
N ASP A 86 -16.77 4.12 -4.18
CA ASP A 86 -17.26 3.53 -2.93
C ASP A 86 -16.08 3.10 -2.05
N TYR A 87 -15.56 4.06 -1.29
CA TYR A 87 -14.45 3.83 -0.36
C TYR A 87 -14.86 3.07 0.90
N GLU A 88 -16.15 3.02 1.23
CA GLU A 88 -16.66 2.23 2.35
C GLU A 88 -16.63 0.74 1.99
N ALA A 89 -17.11 0.37 0.80
CA ALA A 89 -17.02 -1.00 0.29
C ALA A 89 -15.57 -1.47 0.15
N LEU A 90 -14.65 -0.59 -0.28
CA LEU A 90 -13.23 -0.90 -0.35
C LEU A 90 -12.64 -1.18 1.04
N ALA A 91 -12.91 -0.32 2.02
CA ALA A 91 -12.43 -0.51 3.39
C ALA A 91 -13.01 -1.78 4.02
N GLU A 92 -14.30 -2.07 3.77
CA GLU A 92 -14.95 -3.29 4.24
C GLU A 92 -14.31 -4.54 3.63
N HIS A 93 -14.08 -4.56 2.31
CA HIS A 93 -13.42 -5.65 1.59
C HIS A 93 -12.02 -5.96 2.17
N LEU A 94 -11.23 -4.91 2.43
CA LEU A 94 -9.91 -5.04 3.03
C LEU A 94 -10.00 -5.56 4.47
N SER A 95 -10.91 -5.03 5.27
CA SER A 95 -11.07 -5.44 6.68
C SER A 95 -11.56 -6.88 6.86
N LYS A 96 -12.28 -7.43 5.87
CA LYS A 96 -12.73 -8.83 5.87
C LYS A 96 -11.64 -9.80 5.45
N SER A 97 -10.69 -9.33 4.64
CA SER A 97 -9.67 -10.18 4.00
C SER A 97 -8.30 -10.08 4.66
N LEU A 98 -8.02 -8.96 5.36
CA LEU A 98 -6.73 -8.66 5.99
C LEU A 98 -6.89 -8.47 7.49
N LEU A 99 -5.79 -8.69 8.21
CA LEU A 99 -5.68 -8.33 9.62
C LEU A 99 -5.71 -6.80 9.79
N SER A 100 -6.20 -6.32 10.92
CA SER A 100 -6.43 -4.88 11.16
C SER A 100 -5.18 -4.01 11.02
N TYR A 101 -3.99 -4.56 11.29
CA TYR A 101 -2.71 -3.86 11.12
C TYR A 101 -2.16 -3.89 9.68
N ALA A 102 -2.66 -4.81 8.84
CA ALA A 102 -2.26 -4.97 7.45
C ALA A 102 -3.11 -4.12 6.48
N VAL A 103 -4.29 -3.67 6.93
CA VAL A 103 -5.12 -2.72 6.18
C VAL A 103 -4.33 -1.42 5.95
N PRO A 104 -4.16 -0.96 4.69
CA PRO A 104 -3.48 0.29 4.39
C PRO A 104 -4.15 1.48 5.08
N VAL A 105 -3.37 2.22 5.88
CA VAL A 105 -3.81 3.45 6.51
C VAL A 105 -3.99 4.54 5.47
N PHE A 106 -3.13 4.58 4.45
CA PHE A 106 -3.18 5.56 3.37
C PHE A 106 -3.52 4.92 2.02
N LEU A 107 -4.31 5.63 1.24
CA LEU A 107 -4.63 5.30 -0.14
C LEU A 107 -4.22 6.47 -1.03
N ARG A 108 -3.33 6.23 -1.98
CA ARG A 108 -2.95 7.17 -3.02
C ARG A 108 -3.69 6.80 -4.30
N VAL A 109 -4.67 7.60 -4.67
CA VAL A 109 -5.47 7.41 -5.89
C VAL A 109 -4.72 8.01 -7.07
N MET A 110 -4.14 7.14 -7.89
CA MET A 110 -3.38 7.53 -9.07
C MET A 110 -4.30 7.80 -10.25
N ARG A 111 -4.16 8.96 -10.89
CA ARG A 111 -4.89 9.28 -12.13
C ARG A 111 -4.18 8.79 -13.38
N THR A 112 -2.85 8.84 -13.36
CA THR A 112 -2.01 8.45 -14.48
C THR A 112 -1.37 7.10 -14.20
N GLY A 113 -1.30 6.23 -15.20
CA GLY A 113 -0.57 4.96 -15.07
C GLY A 113 0.92 5.21 -14.89
N SER A 114 1.59 4.27 -14.21
CA SER A 114 3.04 4.29 -14.06
C SER A 114 3.70 4.02 -15.43
N TYR A 115 3.99 5.06 -16.22
CA TYR A 115 4.76 4.93 -17.46
C TYR A 115 6.23 4.63 -17.12
N THR A 116 6.52 3.38 -16.81
CA THR A 116 7.88 2.85 -16.92
C THR A 116 7.82 1.62 -17.79
N ASP A 117 8.49 1.71 -18.94
CA ASP A 117 8.65 0.74 -20.03
C ASP A 117 9.42 -0.53 -19.62
N ASN A 118 9.26 -0.95 -18.38
CA ASN A 118 9.87 -2.11 -17.79
C ASN A 118 8.89 -2.60 -16.73
N HIS A 119 8.38 -3.82 -16.87
CA HIS A 119 7.36 -4.49 -16.04
C HIS A 119 7.72 -4.65 -14.53
N LYS A 120 8.60 -3.81 -13.99
CA LYS A 120 8.98 -3.73 -12.58
C LYS A 120 8.27 -2.53 -11.95
N GLN A 121 7.34 -2.78 -11.04
CA GLN A 121 6.74 -1.76 -10.18
C GLN A 121 7.83 -0.94 -9.49
N ASN A 122 8.07 0.30 -9.92
CA ASN A 122 9.10 1.14 -9.33
C ASN A 122 8.56 1.77 -8.03
N LYS A 123 8.71 1.06 -6.92
CA LYS A 123 8.28 1.51 -5.59
C LYS A 123 9.16 2.65 -5.02
N VAL A 124 10.31 2.95 -5.62
CA VAL A 124 11.29 3.91 -5.08
C VAL A 124 10.78 5.36 -5.10
N PRO A 125 10.26 5.89 -6.23
CA PRO A 125 9.62 7.20 -6.27
C PRO A 125 8.46 7.34 -5.27
N LEU A 126 7.60 6.33 -5.21
CA LEU A 126 6.43 6.31 -4.31
C LEU A 126 6.84 6.36 -2.83
N LYS A 127 7.87 5.58 -2.45
CA LYS A 127 8.43 5.61 -1.09
C LYS A 127 9.08 6.96 -0.76
N LYS A 128 9.71 7.61 -1.75
CA LYS A 128 10.39 8.90 -1.56
C LYS A 128 9.42 10.06 -1.35
N GLU A 129 8.31 10.08 -2.09
CA GLU A 129 7.24 11.06 -1.85
C GLU A 129 6.44 10.75 -0.58
N GLY A 130 6.25 9.45 -0.31
CA GLY A 130 5.51 8.98 0.85
C GLY A 130 4.04 9.43 0.79
N VAL A 131 3.60 10.10 1.85
CA VAL A 131 2.27 10.70 1.97
C VAL A 131 2.35 12.20 2.29
N ASN A 132 3.54 12.82 2.16
CA ASN A 132 3.72 14.23 2.42
C ASN A 132 3.16 15.05 1.24
N PRO A 133 2.09 15.85 1.42
CA PRO A 133 1.46 16.55 0.30
C PRO A 133 2.39 17.53 -0.42
N LYS A 134 3.48 18.00 0.23
CA LYS A 134 4.50 18.88 -0.39
C LYS A 134 5.47 18.14 -1.31
N LEU A 135 5.62 16.84 -1.14
CA LEU A 135 6.54 16.00 -1.94
C LEU A 135 5.82 15.28 -3.08
N VAL A 136 4.50 15.14 -3.01
CA VAL A 136 3.69 14.50 -4.04
C VAL A 136 3.84 15.23 -5.38
N GLY A 137 4.13 14.47 -6.45
CA GLY A 137 4.32 15.00 -7.80
C GLY A 137 5.71 15.57 -8.08
N THR A 138 6.63 15.50 -7.12
CA THR A 138 8.02 15.97 -7.31
C THR A 138 8.93 14.89 -7.93
N VAL A 139 8.60 13.62 -7.74
CA VAL A 139 9.41 12.47 -8.19
C VAL A 139 8.60 11.54 -9.09
N VAL A 140 7.31 11.38 -8.83
CA VAL A 140 6.38 10.57 -9.62
C VAL A 140 5.80 11.43 -10.75
N PRO A 141 6.08 11.09 -12.02
CA PRO A 141 5.50 11.81 -13.15
C PRO A 141 3.97 11.76 -13.13
N GLY A 142 3.32 12.92 -13.20
CA GLY A 142 1.85 13.04 -13.13
C GLY A 142 1.27 12.81 -11.72
N GLY A 143 2.12 12.73 -10.70
CA GLY A 143 1.71 12.56 -9.30
C GLY A 143 1.05 13.80 -8.70
N ASP A 144 1.18 14.96 -9.34
CA ASP A 144 0.50 16.22 -8.97
C ASP A 144 -1.03 16.12 -9.05
N GLN A 145 -1.54 15.15 -9.81
CA GLN A 145 -2.96 14.89 -9.98
C GLN A 145 -3.48 13.78 -9.04
N ASP A 146 -2.62 13.21 -8.20
CA ASP A 146 -2.99 12.10 -7.33
C ASP A 146 -3.76 12.58 -6.10
N GLY A 147 -4.83 11.85 -5.76
CA GLY A 147 -5.59 12.09 -4.54
C GLY A 147 -5.02 11.27 -3.39
N PHE A 148 -4.96 11.84 -2.18
CA PHE A 148 -4.62 11.08 -0.98
C PHE A 148 -5.84 10.94 -0.08
N LEU A 149 -6.04 9.73 0.40
CA LEU A 149 -7.04 9.38 1.40
C LEU A 149 -6.36 8.65 2.55
N TRP A 150 -7.00 8.69 3.71
CA TRP A 150 -6.59 7.91 4.87
C TRP A 150 -7.79 7.27 5.57
N LEU A 151 -7.52 6.15 6.23
CA LEU A 151 -8.47 5.44 7.07
C LEU A 151 -8.15 5.75 8.53
N LEU A 152 -8.97 6.60 9.14
CA LEU A 152 -8.85 6.89 10.57
C LEU A 152 -9.32 5.70 11.40
N ASN A 153 -8.69 5.50 12.55
CA ASN A 153 -9.04 4.42 13.46
C ASN A 153 -10.52 4.52 13.86
N LYS A 154 -11.28 3.42 13.68
CA LYS A 154 -12.75 3.31 13.82
C LYS A 154 -13.61 3.93 12.69
N SER A 155 -13.02 4.52 11.67
CA SER A 155 -13.75 4.90 10.46
C SER A 155 -14.08 3.65 9.64
N ARG A 156 -15.24 3.66 8.98
CA ARG A 156 -15.62 2.62 8.01
C ARG A 156 -15.26 2.98 6.57
N THR A 157 -14.76 4.20 6.34
CA THR A 157 -14.48 4.72 5.00
C THR A 157 -13.21 5.54 4.97
N TYR A 158 -12.58 5.58 3.79
CA TYR A 158 -11.45 6.46 3.52
C TYR A 158 -11.93 7.90 3.34
N VAL A 159 -11.24 8.84 3.99
CA VAL A 159 -11.52 10.28 3.88
C VAL A 159 -10.33 11.00 3.28
N SER A 160 -10.55 12.17 2.69
CA SER A 160 -9.47 12.95 2.09
C SER A 160 -8.40 13.31 3.12
N PHE A 161 -7.13 13.11 2.73
CA PHE A 161 -5.96 13.48 3.51
C PHE A 161 -5.40 14.80 2.99
N THR A 162 -5.42 15.83 3.84
CA THR A 162 -5.05 17.20 3.45
C THR A 162 -3.74 17.65 4.11
N GLN A 163 -3.19 18.79 3.66
CA GLN A 163 -2.03 19.40 4.31
C GLN A 163 -2.28 19.69 5.80
N ALA A 164 -3.50 20.09 6.17
CA ALA A 164 -3.84 20.31 7.57
C ALA A 164 -3.77 19.03 8.41
N ASP A 165 -4.04 17.87 7.80
CA ASP A 165 -3.91 16.57 8.47
C ASP A 165 -2.45 16.14 8.60
N TRP A 166 -1.63 16.43 7.60
CA TRP A 166 -0.17 16.28 7.70
C TRP A 166 0.40 17.14 8.83
N ASP A 167 0.02 18.42 8.91
CA ASP A 167 0.49 19.32 9.96
C ASP A 167 0.05 18.84 11.36
N LYS A 168 -1.12 18.19 11.47
CA LYS A 168 -1.55 17.51 12.70
C LYS A 168 -0.69 16.30 13.05
N LEU A 169 -0.20 15.54 12.07
CA LEU A 169 0.72 14.41 12.31
C LEU A 169 2.08 14.91 12.81
N GLU A 170 2.54 16.06 12.31
CA GLU A 170 3.78 16.70 12.75
C GLU A 170 3.67 17.30 14.16
N THR A 171 2.52 17.90 14.49
CA THR A 171 2.31 18.57 15.78
C THR A 171 1.79 17.64 16.88
N CYS A 172 1.12 16.54 16.52
CA CYS A 172 0.49 15.61 17.45
C CYS A 172 0.61 14.15 16.98
N ARG A 173 0.78 13.22 17.93
CA ARG A 173 0.70 11.79 17.65
C ARG A 173 -0.75 11.40 17.39
N ALA A 174 -1.22 11.54 16.15
CA ALA A 174 -2.57 11.11 15.77
C ALA A 174 -2.72 9.59 16.00
N ARG A 175 -3.90 9.15 16.44
CA ARG A 175 -4.19 7.73 16.62
C ARG A 175 -4.58 7.10 15.27
N LEU A 176 -3.57 6.64 14.56
CA LEU A 176 -3.69 5.75 13.40
C LEU A 176 -3.84 4.29 13.85
#